data_AF-A0A6V7JYW7-F1
#
_entry.id   AF-A0A6V7JYW7-F1
#
_cell.length_a   1.000
_cell.length_b   1.000
_cell.length_c   1.000
_cell.angle_alpha   90.00
_cell.angle_beta   90.00
_cell.angle_gamma   90.00
#
_symmetry.space_group_name_H-M   'P 1'
#
loop_
_entity.id
_entity.type
_entity.pdbx_description
1 polymer ?
#
loop_
_entity_poly.entity_id
_entity_poly.type
_entity_poly.pdbx_seq_one_letter_code
_entity_poly.pdbx_strand_id
1 'polypeptide(L)' 'PGGYYCKCEPGWTGPECAVEIDECASDPCRNGGICIDQMNSYYCQCLPGYT' A
#
# COMPACT_ATOMS: atom_id res chain seq x y z
N PRO A 1 -5.05 -13.24 31.89
CA PRO A 1 -5.00 -12.17 30.87
C PRO A 1 -5.19 -12.75 29.46
N GLY A 2 -6.30 -12.42 28.79
CA GLY A 2 -6.55 -12.81 27.41
C GLY A 2 -6.25 -11.65 26.48
N GLY A 3 -5.29 -11.80 25.57
CA GLY A 3 -5.10 -10.87 24.47
C GLY A 3 -6.00 -11.27 23.31
N TYR A 4 -6.66 -10.30 22.67
CA TYR A 4 -7.28 -10.49 21.36
C TYR A 4 -6.31 -9.99 20.29
N TYR A 5 -6.37 -10.61 19.11
CA TYR A 5 -5.69 -10.10 17.92
C TYR A 5 -6.68 -10.08 16.77
N CYS A 6 -6.63 -9.01 15.98
CA CYS A 6 -7.45 -8.88 14.78
C CYS A 6 -6.71 -9.49 13.60
N LYS A 7 -7.42 -10.26 12.77
CA LYS A 7 -6.93 -10.64 11.45
C LYS A 7 -7.36 -9.55 10.48
N CYS A 8 -6.41 -8.83 9.91
CA CYS A 8 -6.70 -7.76 8.98
C CYS A 8 -7.00 -8.29 7.58
N GLU A 9 -7.90 -7.60 6.90
CA GLU A 9 -8.08 -7.75 5.46
C GLU A 9 -6.82 -7.28 4.73
N PRO A 10 -6.58 -7.75 3.50
CA PRO A 10 -5.47 -7.26 2.69
C PRO A 10 -5.50 -5.73 2.55
N GLY A 11 -4.33 -5.08 2.60
CA GLY A 11 -4.18 -3.62 2.61
C GLY A 11 -4.31 -2.95 3.98
N TRP A 12 -4.53 -3.71 5.07
CA TRP A 12 -4.66 -3.14 6.42
C TRP A 12 -3.72 -3.79 7.44
N THR A 13 -3.31 -3.01 8.44
CA THR A 13 -2.39 -3.38 9.50
C THR A 13 -2.67 -2.62 10.81
N GLY A 14 -1.87 -2.88 11.84
CA GLY A 14 -1.94 -2.22 13.13
C GLY A 14 -3.03 -2.76 14.07
N PRO A 15 -3.14 -2.18 15.28
CA PRO A 15 -4.20 -2.51 16.23
C PRO A 15 -5.57 -2.30 15.60
N GLU A 16 -6.44 -3.32 15.71
CA GLU A 16 -7.80 -3.27 15.16
C GLU A 16 -7.87 -3.00 13.65
N CYS A 17 -6.76 -3.23 12.93
CA CYS A 17 -6.65 -3.00 11.49
C CYS A 17 -6.94 -1.54 11.09
N ALA A 18 -6.57 -0.59 11.95
CA ALA A 18 -6.85 0.84 11.75
C ALA A 18 -5.84 1.56 10.84
N VAL A 19 -4.79 0.89 10.40
CA VAL A 19 -3.73 1.47 9.57
C VAL A 19 -3.81 0.88 8.18
N GLU A 20 -4.00 1.72 7.18
CA GLU A 20 -3.90 1.31 5.77
C GLU A 20 -2.42 1.17 5.38
N ILE A 21 -2.10 0.18 4.56
CA ILE A 21 -0.73 -0.13 4.17
C ILE A 21 -0.36 0.78 3.01
N ASP A 22 0.67 1.62 3.20
CA ASP A 22 1.25 2.41 2.12
C ASP A 22 2.01 1.48 1.15
N GLU A 23 1.36 1.13 0.05
CA GLU A 23 1.93 0.28 -0.98
C GLU A 23 3.02 0.98 -1.80
N CYS A 24 3.09 2.31 -1.71
CA CYS A 24 4.12 3.13 -2.34
C CYS A 24 5.41 3.26 -1.51
N ALA A 25 5.41 2.88 -0.23
CA ALA A 25 6.56 3.03 0.68
C ALA A 25 7.86 2.33 0.21
N SER A 26 7.76 1.39 -0.73
CA SER A 26 8.90 0.66 -1.30
C SER A 26 9.41 1.22 -2.63
N ASP A 27 8.86 2.35 -3.10
CA ASP A 27 9.14 2.95 -4.40
C ASP A 27 8.99 1.95 -5.57
N PRO A 28 7.82 1.32 -5.76
CA PRO A 28 7.65 0.24 -6.72
C PRO A 28 7.71 0.71 -8.19
N CYS A 29 7.44 1.99 -8.45
CA CYS A 29 7.36 2.53 -9.80
C CYS A 29 8.73 2.76 -10.44
N ARG A 30 8.88 2.30 -11.68
CA ARG A 30 10.12 2.40 -12.45
C ARG A 30 10.18 3.71 -13.25
N ASN A 31 11.37 4.03 -13.75
CA ASN A 31 11.62 5.15 -14.67
C ASN A 31 11.15 6.52 -14.14
N GLY A 32 11.15 6.71 -12.82
CA GLY A 32 10.67 7.94 -12.19
C GLY A 32 9.16 8.14 -12.28
N GLY A 33 8.38 7.07 -12.52
CA GLY A 33 6.93 7.11 -12.47
C GLY A 33 6.43 7.50 -11.07
N ILE A 34 5.28 8.18 -11.03
CA ILE A 34 4.64 8.60 -9.78
C ILE A 34 3.84 7.40 -9.24
N CYS A 35 4.16 6.98 -8.02
CA CYS A 35 3.36 5.97 -7.32
C CYS A 35 2.11 6.62 -6.73
N ILE A 36 0.97 5.99 -6.98
CA ILE A 36 -0.32 6.34 -6.38
C ILE A 36 -0.76 5.14 -5.56
N ASP A 37 -0.83 5.36 -4.26
CA ASP A 37 -1.28 4.39 -3.28
C ASP A 37 -2.78 4.04 -3.50
N GLN A 38 -3.13 2.78 -3.33
CA GLN A 38 -4.49 2.27 -3.53
C GLN A 38 -4.75 1.15 -2.55
N MET A 39 -5.97 0.99 -2.06
CA MET A 39 -6.26 -0.07 -1.09
C MET A 39 -5.80 -1.47 -1.56
N ASN A 40 -4.77 -2.03 -0.90
CA ASN A 40 -4.15 -3.32 -1.19
C ASN A 40 -3.49 -3.40 -2.58
N SER A 41 -3.04 -2.28 -3.15
CA SER A 41 -2.43 -2.19 -4.48
C SER A 41 -1.68 -0.87 -4.66
N TYR A 42 -1.02 -0.70 -5.78
CA TYR A 42 -0.55 0.62 -6.20
C TYR A 42 -0.78 0.80 -7.69
N TYR A 43 -0.84 2.05 -8.12
CA TYR A 43 -0.86 2.42 -9.52
C TYR A 43 0.35 3.27 -9.85
N CYS A 44 1.10 2.88 -10.87
CA CYS A 44 2.20 3.68 -11.39
C CYS A 44 1.72 4.57 -12.53
N GLN A 45 1.67 5.87 -12.27
CA GLN A 45 1.50 6.84 -13.34
C GLN A 45 2.85 7.05 -14.03
N CYS A 46 2.97 6.46 -15.22
CA CYS A 46 4.15 6.61 -16.07
C CYS A 46 4.33 8.05 -16.54
N LEU A 47 5.59 8.49 -16.63
CA LEU A 47 5.95 9.75 -17.29
C LEU A 47 5.73 9.65 -18.81
N PRO A 48 5.53 10.78 -19.52
CA PRO A 48 5.40 10.77 -20.98
C PRO A 48 6.55 9.99 -21.66
N GLY A 49 6.20 9.07 -22.55
CA GLY A 49 7.16 8.22 -23.26
C GLY A 49 7.42 6.85 -22.62
N TYR A 50 6.82 6.54 -21.46
CA TYR A 50 6.86 5.22 -20.83
C TYR A 50 5.45 4.60 -20.77
N THR A 51 5.38 3.27 -20.88
CA THR A 51 4.15 2.46 -20.76
C THR A 51 4.41 1.27 -19.87
#